data_AF-A0A7K4B590-F1
#
_entry.id   AF-A0A7K4B590-F1
#
_cell.length_a   1.000
_cell.length_b   1.000
_cell.length_c   1.000
_cell.angle_alpha   90.00
_cell.angle_beta   90.00
_cell.angle_gamma   90.00
#
_symmetry.space_group_name_H-M   'P 1'
#
loop_
_entity.id
_entity.type
_entity.pdbx_description
1 polymer ?
#
loop_
_entity_poly.entity_id
_entity_poly.type
_entity_poly.pdbx_seq_one_letter_code
_entity_poly.pdbx_strand_id
1 'polypeptide(L)' 'MISIIVGTRPEIIKMSPIIRECQRRDIDFSLLHTGQHYSYGMDRIFFEELNLPFPDHHLDVGSGSHAGQTGAIMSGT' A
#
# COMPACT_ATOMS: atom_id res chain seq x y z
N MET A 1 -10.21 16.12 -1.88
CA MET A 1 -9.99 14.75 -1.40
C MET A 1 -9.08 14.00 -2.38
N ILE A 2 -7.89 13.59 -1.93
CA ILE A 2 -6.94 12.76 -2.68
C ILE A 2 -7.04 11.32 -2.19
N SER A 3 -7.06 10.33 -3.08
CA SER A 3 -6.95 8.91 -2.67
C SER A 3 -5.54 8.40 -2.94
N ILE A 4 -4.85 7.96 -1.90
CA ILE A 4 -3.53 7.34 -1.96
C ILE A 4 -3.72 5.83 -1.87
N ILE A 5 -3.43 5.12 -2.95
CA ILE A 5 -3.61 3.67 -3.06
C ILE A 5 -2.25 3.00 -3.04
N VAL A 6 -2.06 2.04 -2.14
CA VAL A 6 -0.83 1.24 -2.01
C VAL A 6 -1.19 -0.24 -1.90
N GLY A 7 -0.31 -1.13 -2.36
CA GLY A 7 -0.51 -2.57 -2.28
C GLY A 7 0.73 -3.38 -1.94
N THR A 8 1.90 -2.75 -2.00
CA THR A 8 3.20 -3.38 -1.78
C THR A 8 4.07 -2.54 -0.86
N ARG A 9 5.03 -3.21 -0.19
CA ARG A 9 6.04 -2.54 0.65
C ARG A 9 6.77 -1.38 -0.06
N PRO A 10 7.29 -1.52 -1.30
CA PRO A 10 7.93 -0.39 -1.98
C PRO A 10 7.02 0.82 -2.20
N GLU A 11 5.71 0.60 -2.40
CA GLU A 11 4.74 1.69 -2.55
C GLU A 11 4.53 2.42 -1.22
N ILE A 12 4.38 1.69 -0.10
CA ILE A 12 4.28 2.30 1.24
C ILE A 12 5.49 3.21 1.51
N ILE A 13 6.70 2.70 1.26
CA ILE A 13 7.95 3.46 1.46
C ILE A 13 7.97 4.71 0.58
N LYS A 14 7.66 4.59 -0.71
CA LYS A 14 7.71 5.69 -1.68
C LYS A 14 6.60 6.72 -1.47
N MET A 15 5.43 6.32 -0.96
CA MET A 15 4.31 7.22 -0.67
C MET A 15 4.44 7.90 0.69
N SER A 16 5.28 7.40 1.60
CA SER A 16 5.53 8.01 2.91
C SER A 16 5.79 9.53 2.88
N PRO A 17 6.64 10.12 2.01
CA PRO A 17 6.80 11.57 1.94
C PRO A 17 5.54 12.31 1.48
N ILE A 18 4.74 11.72 0.58
CA ILE A 18 3.50 12.33 0.08
C ILE A 18 2.44 12.37 1.18
N ILE A 19 2.26 11.26 1.91
CA ILE A 19 1.31 11.17 3.04
C ILE A 19 1.65 12.23 4.10
N ARG A 20 2.93 12.35 4.46
CA ARG A 20 3.38 13.36 5.44
C ARG A 20 3.14 14.77 4.95
N GLU A 21 3.36 15.04 3.67
CA GLU A 21 3.14 16.37 3.11
C GLU A 21 1.65 16.73 3.05
N CYS A 22 0.76 15.76 2.79
CA CYS A 22 -0.68 15.94 2.90
C CYS A 22 -1.08 16.31 4.34
N GLN A 23 -0.60 15.55 5.34
CA GLN A 23 -0.84 15.87 6.76
C GLN A 23 -0.32 17.25 7.14
N ARG A 24 0.91 17.60 6.72
CA ARG A 24 1.54 18.90 7.04
C ARG A 24 0.79 20.09 6.44
N ARG A 25 0.18 19.92 5.27
CA ARG A 25 -0.57 20.97 4.56
C ARG A 25 -2.07 20.97 4.86
N ASP A 26 -2.54 20.07 5.73
CA ASP A 26 -3.96 19.86 5.99
C ASP A 26 -4.76 19.58 4.70
N ILE A 27 -4.15 18.82 3.78
CA ILE A 27 -4.80 18.37 2.56
C ILE A 27 -5.60 17.12 2.90
N ASP A 28 -6.90 17.17 2.67
CA ASP A 28 -7.80 16.04 2.82
C ASP A 28 -7.42 14.87 1.89
N PHE A 29 -7.06 13.72 2.48
CA PHE A 29 -6.69 12.50 1.77
C PHE A 29 -7.24 11.25 2.47
N SER A 30 -7.45 10.20 1.68
CA SER A 30 -7.71 8.84 2.19
C SER A 30 -6.61 7.90 1.75
N LEU A 31 -6.22 6.99 2.66
CA LEU A 31 -5.21 5.97 2.45
C LEU A 31 -5.86 4.59 2.33
N LEU A 32 -5.68 3.95 1.18
CA LEU A 32 -6.22 2.63 0.89
C LEU A 32 -5.09 1.63 0.66
N HIS A 33 -5.16 0.49 1.36
CA HIS A 33 -4.29 -0.65 1.13
C HIS A 33 -5.05 -1.73 0.35
N THR A 34 -4.48 -2.22 -0.76
CA THR A 34 -5.15 -3.23 -1.59
C THR A 34 -5.09 -4.62 -0.94
N GLY A 35 -4.08 -4.93 -0.11
CA GLY A 35 -3.92 -6.25 0.49
C GLY A 35 -3.33 -7.28 -0.47
N GLN A 36 -2.48 -6.82 -1.41
CA GLN A 36 -1.82 -7.66 -2.40
C GLN A 36 -0.59 -8.41 -1.88
N HIS A 37 -0.21 -8.32 -0.59
CA HIS A 37 1.00 -8.97 -0.08
C HIS A 37 0.79 -9.88 1.15
N TYR A 38 1.72 -10.83 1.31
CA TYR A 38 1.63 -11.96 2.24
C TYR A 38 1.93 -11.52 3.68
N SER A 39 0.96 -11.79 4.54
CA SER A 39 0.88 -11.52 5.97
C SER A 39 0.67 -10.04 6.34
N TYR A 40 -0.55 -9.76 6.77
CA TYR A 40 -1.00 -8.52 7.41
C TYR A 40 -0.02 -7.98 8.49
N GLY A 41 0.71 -8.88 9.15
CA GLY A 41 1.70 -8.53 10.17
C GLY A 41 2.94 -7.82 9.61
N MET A 42 3.35 -8.10 8.37
CA MET A 42 4.55 -7.51 7.77
C MET A 42 4.29 -6.07 7.30
N ASP A 43 3.12 -5.80 6.71
CA ASP A 43 2.78 -4.45 6.23
C ASP A 43 2.60 -3.47 7.37
N ARG A 44 2.01 -3.93 8.49
CA ARG A 44 1.81 -3.14 9.71
C ARG A 44 3.11 -2.53 10.25
N ILE A 45 4.20 -3.30 10.22
CA ILE A 45 5.51 -2.85 10.69
C ILE A 45 5.98 -1.61 9.91
N PHE A 46 5.72 -1.53 8.60
CA PHE A 46 6.14 -0.36 7.81
C PHE A 46 5.36 0.90 8.16
N PHE A 47 4.06 0.80 8.45
CA PHE A 47 3.29 1.97 8.90
C PHE A 47 3.79 2.47 10.26
N GLU A 48 4.10 1.54 11.18
CA GLU A 48 4.65 1.87 12.50
C GLU A 48 6.07 2.45 12.41
N GLU A 49 7.00 1.79 11.71
CA GLU A 49 8.40 2.22 11.56
C GLU A 49 8.53 3.55 10.80
N LEU A 50 7.66 3.80 9.81
CA LEU A 50 7.63 5.05 9.07
C LEU A 50 6.79 6.13 9.76
N ASN A 51 6.17 5.84 10.90
CA ASN A 51 5.27 6.74 11.63
C ASN A 51 4.18 7.33 10.70
N LEU A 52 3.53 6.45 9.95
CA LEU A 52 2.44 6.77 9.04
C LEU A 52 1.09 6.41 9.68
N PRO A 53 -0.01 7.08 9.30
CA PRO A 53 -1.35 6.64 9.68
C PRO A 53 -1.62 5.25 9.09
N PHE A 54 -2.44 4.46 9.79
CA PHE A 54 -2.96 3.22 9.22
C PHE A 54 -3.95 3.51 8.08
N PRO A 55 -4.09 2.60 7.09
CA PRO A 55 -5.06 2.75 6.02
C PRO A 55 -6.49 2.88 6.54
N ASP A 56 -7.28 3.77 5.95
CA ASP A 56 -8.72 3.90 6.20
C ASP A 56 -9.49 2.67 5.70
N HIS A 57 -8.96 2.07 4.63
CA HIS A 57 -9.55 0.93 3.95
C HIS A 57 -8.49 -0.12 3.63
N HIS A 58 -8.84 -1.39 3.88
CA HIS A 58 -8.05 -2.54 3.46
C HIS A 58 -8.94 -3.47 2.64
N LEU A 59 -8.59 -3.68 1.36
CA LEU A 59 -9.46 -4.41 0.43
C LEU A 59 -9.32 -5.94 0.48
N ASP A 60 -8.25 -6.46 1.09
CA ASP A 60 -7.95 -7.90 1.15
C ASP A 60 -8.12 -8.62 -0.21
N VAL A 61 -7.80 -7.96 -1.33
CA VAL A 61 -7.92 -8.59 -2.66
C VAL A 61 -6.94 -9.75 -2.85
N GLY A 62 -5.94 -9.88 -1.97
CA GLY A 62 -4.91 -10.91 -2.03
C GLY A 62 -3.96 -10.73 -3.21
N SER A 63 -2.94 -11.58 -3.26
CA SER A 63 -2.16 -11.82 -4.48
C SER A 63 -2.37 -13.25 -4.95
N GLY A 64 -2.37 -13.44 -6.27
CA GLY A 64 -2.11 -14.77 -6.82
C GLY A 64 -0.74 -15.28 -6.37
N SER A 65 -0.46 -16.56 -6.60
CA SER A 65 0.87 -17.08 -6.28
C SER A 65 1.95 -16.28 -7.01
N HIS A 66 3.12 -16.12 -6.39
CA HIS A 66 4.24 -15.40 -7.00
C HIS A 66 4.57 -15.94 -8.40
N ALA A 67 4.50 -17.27 -8.56
CA ALA A 67 4.66 -17.93 -9.86
C ALA A 67 3.54 -17.58 -10.85
N GLY A 68 2.28 -17.54 -10.41
CA GLY A 68 1.14 -17.17 -11.25
C GLY A 68 1.24 -15.72 -11.75
N GLN A 69 1.59 -14.79 -10.87
CA GLN A 69 1.80 -13.39 -11.24
C GLN A 69 3.00 -13.21 -12.16
N THR A 70 4.10 -13.91 -11.90
CA THR A 70 5.28 -13.91 -12.78
C THR A 70 4.93 -14.48 -14.16
N GLY A 71 4.16 -15.57 -14.21
CA GLY A 71 3.69 -16.18 -15.45
C GLY A 71 2.78 -15.26 -16.27
N ALA A 72 1.86 -14.55 -15.60
CA ALA A 72 0.98 -13.55 -16.20
C ALA A 72 1.79 -12.42 -16.85
N ILE A 73 2.78 -11.87 -16.13
CA ILE A 73 3.71 -10.85 -16.64
C ILE A 73 4.48 -11.38 -17.85
N MET A 74 5.00 -12.60 -17.80
CA MET A 74 5.74 -13.22 -18.90
C MET A 74 4.85 -13.51 -20.13
N SER A 75 3.56 -13.77 -19.90
CA SER A 75 2.58 -14.08 -20.94
C SER A 75 1.91 -12.82 -21.51
N GLY A 76 2.08 -11.66 -20.86
CA GLY A 76 1.45 -10.39 -21.25
C GLY A 76 -0.06 -10.33 -20.99
N THR A 77 -0.55 -11.10 -20.01
CA THR A 77 -1.98 -11.23 -19.65
C THR A 77 -2.23 -10.83 -18.22
#